data_AF-A0A6A5GYS5-F1
#
_entry.id   AF-A0A6A5GYS5-F1
#
_cell.length_a   1.000
_cell.length_b   1.000
_cell.length_c   1.000
_cell.angle_alpha   90.00
_cell.angle_beta   90.00
_cell.angle_gamma   90.00
#
_symmetry.space_group_name_H-M   'P 1'
#
loop_
_entity.id
_entity.type
_entity.pdbx_description
1 polymer ?
#
loop_
_entity_poly.entity_id
_entity_poly.type
_entity_poly.pdbx_seq_one_letter_code
_entity_poly.pdbx_strand_id
1 'polypeptide(L)'
;MIKRSHEFLQMINLSGSIINDLNFAVIPDSLKNVTRSSPHIDINEELKIIESTCLSIQDKKYLTGGVLTGSLAKMFNEKLLVISQKAIGFEEVRGVLGVRQPHTKWYCGEGFDDWLKFGWRDEEKAAAKTIQEYYDLIEPMFKLFERHDCGYFFEEQVHKGIVWLDAKMPTVRHIHRQKLEELLLRPNASEVFDKKEVDNLMEERRKTTSLVDGALMGLFKNNNCCQANENKCEEKEIQNRKDVQ
;
A
#
# COMPACT_ATOMS: atom_id res chain seq x y z
N MET A 1 -3.65 45.91 -27.72
CA MET A 1 -3.28 45.42 -29.06
C MET A 1 -1.84 44.95 -29.01
N ILE A 2 -1.60 43.76 -29.55
CA ILE A 2 -0.52 42.82 -29.22
C ILE A 2 0.87 43.34 -29.61
N LYS A 3 1.81 43.35 -28.66
CA LYS A 3 3.26 43.40 -28.91
C LYS A 3 3.97 42.54 -27.86
N ARG A 4 3.87 41.22 -28.01
CA ARG A 4 4.73 40.21 -27.34
C ARG A 4 4.60 38.91 -28.12
N SER A 5 5.34 38.77 -29.20
CA SER A 5 5.35 37.52 -29.99
C SER A 5 6.68 37.26 -30.71
N HIS A 6 7.82 37.67 -30.15
CA HIS A 6 9.10 37.42 -30.82
C HIS A 6 10.28 36.99 -29.93
N GLU A 7 10.04 36.56 -28.69
CA GLU A 7 11.07 35.94 -27.85
C GLU A 7 10.79 34.47 -27.46
N PHE A 8 9.71 33.87 -27.97
CA PHE A 8 9.34 32.48 -27.64
C PHE A 8 9.87 31.42 -28.62
N LEU A 9 10.73 31.79 -29.58
CA LEU A 9 11.18 30.88 -30.65
C LEU A 9 12.70 30.91 -30.92
N GLN A 10 13.54 31.08 -29.88
CA GLN A 10 14.99 30.84 -29.98
C GLN A 10 15.56 30.05 -28.79
N MET A 11 14.87 28.99 -28.37
CA MET A 11 15.45 27.97 -27.47
C MET A 11 15.13 26.54 -27.95
N ILE A 12 14.92 26.36 -29.26
CA ILE A 12 14.89 25.02 -29.91
C ILE A 12 16.09 24.97 -30.84
N ASN A 13 17.28 24.78 -30.25
CA ASN A 13 18.47 24.22 -30.91
C ASN A 13 19.55 23.96 -29.87
N LEU A 14 19.29 22.95 -29.02
CA LEU A 14 20.33 22.13 -28.44
C LEU A 14 19.96 20.68 -28.71
N SER A 15 20.28 20.24 -29.93
CA SER A 15 20.46 18.84 -30.26
C SER A 15 21.71 18.34 -29.51
N GLY A 16 21.55 18.11 -28.22
CA GLY A 16 22.47 17.38 -27.37
C GLY A 16 21.65 16.30 -26.68
N SER A 17 22.00 15.05 -26.92
CA SER A 17 21.43 13.86 -26.30
C SER A 17 21.33 14.00 -24.78
N ILE A 18 20.18 14.46 -24.26
CA ILE A 18 19.79 14.18 -22.88
C ILE A 18 19.07 12.83 -22.92
N ILE A 19 19.85 11.75 -22.94
CA ILE A 19 19.38 10.52 -22.33
C ILE A 19 19.27 10.91 -20.86
N ASN A 20 18.07 11.29 -20.41
CA ASN A 20 17.78 11.34 -18.98
C ASN A 20 18.13 9.95 -18.46
N ASP A 21 19.22 9.83 -17.72
CA ASP A 21 19.71 8.53 -17.28
C ASP A 21 18.67 7.97 -16.30
N LEU A 22 17.81 7.10 -16.84
CA LEU A 22 16.75 6.42 -16.09
C LEU A 22 17.37 5.35 -15.18
N ASN A 23 18.62 4.97 -15.44
CA ASN A 23 19.33 3.93 -14.73
C ASN A 23 19.84 4.45 -13.38
N PHE A 24 19.87 3.55 -12.40
CA PHE A 24 20.54 3.81 -11.14
C PHE A 24 22.04 3.56 -11.26
N ALA A 25 22.84 4.32 -10.51
CA ALA A 25 24.29 4.13 -10.47
C ALA A 25 24.70 2.78 -9.85
N VAL A 26 23.87 2.24 -8.95
CA VAL A 26 24.09 0.96 -8.28
C VAL A 26 22.75 0.24 -8.10
N ILE A 27 22.68 -1.01 -8.53
CA ILE A 27 21.55 -1.90 -8.28
C ILE A 27 21.87 -2.79 -7.05
N PRO A 28 21.02 -2.81 -6.01
CA PRO A 28 21.16 -3.70 -4.86
C PRO A 28 21.21 -5.17 -5.26
N ASP A 29 22.05 -5.96 -4.57
CA ASP A 29 22.17 -7.39 -4.85
C ASP A 29 20.86 -8.17 -4.58
N SER A 30 20.00 -7.65 -3.69
CA SER A 30 18.66 -8.18 -3.44
C SER A 30 17.77 -8.17 -4.69
N LEU A 31 18.00 -7.25 -5.63
CA LEU A 31 17.26 -7.14 -6.88
C LEU A 31 17.93 -7.91 -8.04
N LYS A 32 19.21 -8.28 -7.90
CA LYS A 32 19.92 -9.11 -8.90
C LYS A 32 19.57 -10.58 -8.76
N ASN A 33 19.29 -11.03 -7.54
CA ASN A 33 18.98 -12.41 -7.19
C ASN A 33 17.58 -12.51 -6.57
N VAL A 34 16.59 -11.84 -7.17
CA VAL A 34 15.21 -11.98 -6.71
C VAL A 34 14.83 -13.45 -6.84
N THR A 35 14.59 -14.08 -5.71
CA THR A 35 13.98 -15.39 -5.61
C THR A 35 12.63 -15.20 -4.97
N ARG A 36 11.65 -16.00 -5.39
CA ARG A 36 10.35 -16.03 -4.74
C ARG A 36 10.54 -16.32 -3.25
N SER A 37 10.11 -15.41 -2.38
CA SER A 37 10.34 -15.51 -0.93
C SER A 37 9.23 -16.25 -0.19
N SER A 38 8.05 -16.37 -0.82
CA SER A 38 6.88 -17.06 -0.27
C SER A 38 6.31 -18.12 -1.21
N PRO A 39 5.61 -19.15 -0.69
CA PRO A 39 4.85 -20.08 -1.52
C PRO A 39 3.88 -19.33 -2.43
N HIS A 40 3.74 -19.78 -3.67
CA HIS A 40 2.76 -19.22 -4.58
C HIS A 40 1.35 -19.62 -4.13
N ILE A 41 0.49 -18.63 -3.87
CA ILE A 41 -0.91 -18.80 -3.47
C ILE A 41 -1.86 -18.53 -4.65
N ASP A 42 -3.05 -19.13 -4.60
CA ASP A 42 -4.15 -18.72 -5.48
C ASP A 42 -4.79 -17.43 -4.91
N ILE A 43 -4.39 -16.29 -5.49
CA ILE A 43 -4.86 -14.98 -5.04
C ILE A 43 -6.39 -14.87 -5.11
N ASN A 44 -7.06 -15.49 -6.07
CA ASN A 44 -8.52 -15.39 -6.18
C ASN A 44 -9.23 -16.17 -5.09
N GLU A 45 -8.69 -17.33 -4.71
CA GLU A 45 -9.20 -18.12 -3.59
C GLU A 45 -9.03 -17.34 -2.27
N GLU A 46 -7.84 -16.80 -2.04
CA GLU A 46 -7.51 -16.03 -0.83
C GLU A 46 -8.35 -14.75 -0.70
N LEU A 47 -8.61 -14.03 -1.80
CA LEU A 47 -9.51 -12.87 -1.80
C LEU A 47 -10.94 -13.24 -1.39
N LYS A 48 -11.46 -14.41 -1.82
CA LYS A 48 -12.78 -14.91 -1.39
C LYS A 48 -12.79 -15.30 0.08
N ILE A 49 -11.68 -15.83 0.60
CA ILE A 49 -11.53 -16.13 2.02
C ILE A 49 -11.57 -14.83 2.83
N ILE A 50 -10.83 -13.79 2.42
CA ILE A 50 -10.90 -12.46 3.05
C ILE A 50 -12.34 -11.95 3.04
N GLU A 51 -13.01 -11.94 1.87
CA GLU A 51 -14.39 -11.46 1.71
C GLU A 51 -15.40 -12.21 2.61
N SER A 52 -15.21 -13.50 2.80
CA SER A 52 -16.11 -14.33 3.62
C SER A 52 -15.78 -14.32 5.11
N THR A 53 -14.62 -13.79 5.51
CA THR A 53 -14.20 -13.76 6.92
C THR A 53 -15.08 -12.83 7.74
N CYS A 54 -15.34 -13.20 8.99
CA CYS A 54 -16.13 -12.42 9.94
C CYS A 54 -15.26 -11.73 10.98
N LEU A 55 -15.55 -10.46 11.27
CA LEU A 55 -15.02 -9.79 12.45
C LEU A 55 -15.83 -10.13 13.69
N SER A 56 -15.18 -10.77 14.67
CA SER A 56 -15.78 -11.03 15.98
C SER A 56 -16.05 -9.73 16.75
N ILE A 57 -16.84 -9.81 17.83
CA ILE A 57 -17.05 -8.67 18.74
C ILE A 57 -15.70 -8.27 19.37
N GLN A 58 -14.86 -9.24 19.70
CA GLN A 58 -13.53 -9.00 20.26
C GLN A 58 -12.61 -8.30 19.26
N ASP A 59 -12.61 -8.72 17.99
CA ASP A 59 -11.83 -8.05 16.94
C ASP A 59 -12.29 -6.60 16.79
N LYS A 60 -13.61 -6.37 16.77
CA LYS A 60 -14.16 -5.01 16.67
C LYS A 60 -13.74 -4.15 17.85
N LYS A 61 -13.83 -4.68 19.08
CA LYS A 61 -13.40 -3.98 20.31
C LYS A 61 -11.89 -3.75 20.31
N TYR A 62 -11.10 -4.72 19.86
CA TYR A 62 -9.65 -4.57 19.72
C TYR A 62 -9.34 -3.42 18.79
N LEU A 63 -9.88 -3.41 17.57
CA LEU A 63 -9.60 -2.39 16.57
C LEU A 63 -10.02 -0.98 17.03
N THR A 64 -11.19 -0.83 17.65
CA THR A 64 -11.67 0.47 18.17
C THR A 64 -11.06 0.89 19.50
N GLY A 65 -10.28 0.01 20.15
CA GLY A 65 -9.83 0.21 21.54
C GLY A 65 -10.96 0.14 22.57
N GLY A 66 -12.12 -0.42 22.20
CA GLY A 66 -13.28 -0.58 23.08
C GLY A 66 -14.11 0.69 23.29
N VAL A 67 -13.74 1.81 22.65
CA VAL A 67 -14.39 3.12 22.84
C VAL A 67 -15.60 3.29 21.92
N LEU A 68 -15.50 2.83 20.67
CA LEU A 68 -16.57 2.94 19.68
C LEU A 68 -17.42 1.67 19.62
N THR A 69 -18.72 1.84 19.42
CA THR A 69 -19.71 0.76 19.27
C THR A 69 -20.64 1.02 18.09
N GLY A 70 -21.48 0.04 17.76
CA GLY A 70 -22.53 0.16 16.74
C GLY A 70 -22.01 0.53 15.35
N SER A 71 -22.74 1.40 14.65
CA SER A 71 -22.43 1.84 13.28
C SER A 71 -21.10 2.60 13.18
N LEU A 72 -20.75 3.37 14.22
CA LEU A 72 -19.48 4.10 14.28
C LEU A 72 -18.29 3.14 14.36
N ALA A 73 -18.39 2.08 15.18
CA ALA A 73 -17.36 1.03 15.23
C ALA A 73 -17.20 0.32 13.89
N LYS A 74 -18.30 0.04 13.19
CA LYS A 74 -18.26 -0.57 11.86
C LYS A 74 -17.48 0.31 10.88
N MET A 75 -17.85 1.59 10.77
CA MET A 75 -17.19 2.54 9.87
C MET A 75 -15.72 2.74 10.23
N PHE A 76 -15.41 2.85 11.53
CA PHE A 76 -14.04 2.96 12.01
C PHE A 76 -13.19 1.76 11.61
N ASN A 77 -13.67 0.54 11.86
CA ASN A 77 -12.93 -0.68 11.53
C ASN A 77 -12.77 -0.85 10.01
N GLU A 78 -13.79 -0.52 9.23
CA GLU A 78 -13.72 -0.53 7.76
C GLU A 78 -12.60 0.38 7.25
N LYS A 79 -12.61 1.64 7.66
CA LYS A 79 -11.59 2.59 7.25
C LYS A 79 -10.21 2.23 7.78
N LEU A 80 -10.12 1.72 9.00
CA LEU A 80 -8.85 1.34 9.61
C LEU A 80 -8.19 0.19 8.83
N LEU A 81 -8.92 -0.89 8.53
CA LEU A 81 -8.35 -2.04 7.83
C LEU A 81 -7.95 -1.71 6.39
N VAL A 82 -8.73 -0.86 5.71
CA VAL A 82 -8.38 -0.33 4.37
C VAL A 82 -7.06 0.45 4.39
N ILE A 83 -6.87 1.35 5.35
CA ILE A 83 -5.60 2.11 5.45
C ILE A 83 -4.44 1.19 5.86
N SER A 84 -4.70 0.24 6.76
CA SER A 84 -3.69 -0.68 7.25
C SER A 84 -3.18 -1.60 6.14
N GLN A 85 -4.05 -2.12 5.28
CA GLN A 85 -3.60 -2.94 4.14
C GLN A 85 -2.85 -2.11 3.09
N LYS A 86 -3.25 -0.85 2.86
CA LYS A 86 -2.49 0.09 2.00
C LYS A 86 -1.07 0.27 2.51
N ALA A 87 -0.93 0.46 3.82
CA ALA A 87 0.35 0.58 4.50
C ALA A 87 1.22 -0.69 4.33
N ILE A 88 0.63 -1.89 4.47
CA ILE A 88 1.30 -3.17 4.18
C ILE A 88 1.85 -3.18 2.75
N GLY A 89 1.06 -2.74 1.76
CA GLY A 89 1.53 -2.65 0.36
C GLY A 89 2.80 -1.82 0.21
N PHE A 90 2.87 -0.64 0.85
CA PHE A 90 4.10 0.18 0.84
C PHE A 90 5.27 -0.51 1.54
N GLU A 91 5.03 -1.18 2.67
CA GLU A 91 6.05 -1.96 3.37
C GLU A 91 6.64 -3.07 2.48
N GLU A 92 5.81 -3.78 1.72
CA GLU A 92 6.28 -4.81 0.79
C GLU A 92 7.08 -4.23 -0.37
N VAL A 93 6.69 -3.07 -0.92
CA VAL A 93 7.50 -2.39 -1.95
C VAL A 93 8.88 -2.04 -1.40
N ARG A 94 8.95 -1.48 -0.19
CA ARG A 94 10.26 -1.19 0.45
C ARG A 94 11.08 -2.46 0.63
N GLY A 95 10.43 -3.54 1.07
CA GLY A 95 11.05 -4.85 1.27
C GLY A 95 11.66 -5.43 0.01
N VAL A 96 10.95 -5.40 -1.13
CA VAL A 96 11.49 -5.92 -2.40
C VAL A 96 12.58 -5.03 -2.97
N LEU A 97 12.47 -3.71 -2.83
CA LEU A 97 13.48 -2.76 -3.29
C LEU A 97 14.74 -2.75 -2.41
N GLY A 98 14.67 -3.31 -1.20
CA GLY A 98 15.74 -3.23 -0.21
C GLY A 98 16.02 -1.80 0.27
N VAL A 99 15.05 -0.89 0.13
CA VAL A 99 15.18 0.50 0.60
C VAL A 99 14.89 0.57 2.09
N ARG A 100 15.56 1.51 2.76
CA ARG A 100 15.35 1.77 4.18
C ARG A 100 13.93 2.28 4.43
N GLN A 101 13.44 2.01 5.63
CA GLN A 101 12.21 2.64 6.10
C GLN A 101 12.42 4.17 6.21
N PRO A 102 11.42 4.99 5.84
CA PRO A 102 11.53 6.43 6.00
C PRO A 102 11.72 6.81 7.47
N HIS A 103 12.49 7.86 7.72
CA HIS A 103 12.76 8.35 9.08
C HIS A 103 11.48 8.78 9.81
N THR A 104 10.48 9.24 9.07
CA THR A 104 9.15 9.54 9.57
C THR A 104 8.20 8.43 9.15
N LYS A 105 7.65 7.71 10.13
CA LYS A 105 6.64 6.66 9.93
C LYS A 105 5.27 7.27 9.66
N TRP A 106 5.16 8.11 8.63
CA TRP A 106 3.84 8.60 8.23
C TRP A 106 3.29 7.80 7.07
N TYR A 107 2.25 7.02 7.37
CA TYR A 107 1.49 6.23 6.39
C TYR A 107 0.66 7.10 5.44
N CYS A 108 0.62 8.42 5.69
CA CYS A 108 -0.25 9.34 5.01
C CYS A 108 0.43 10.56 4.37
N GLY A 109 1.77 10.53 4.16
CA GLY A 109 2.62 11.50 3.42
C GLY A 109 2.38 13.00 3.65
N GLU A 110 3.34 13.82 4.08
CA GLU A 110 3.21 15.21 4.63
C GLU A 110 1.98 16.08 4.25
N GLY A 111 1.51 16.91 5.20
CA GLY A 111 0.35 17.81 5.08
C GLY A 111 0.22 18.57 3.75
N PHE A 112 -1.02 18.91 3.38
CA PHE A 112 -1.47 19.46 2.08
C PHE A 112 -0.87 20.84 1.69
N ASP A 113 0.21 21.28 2.31
CA ASP A 113 0.70 22.67 2.17
C ASP A 113 1.48 22.90 0.86
N ASP A 114 1.77 21.85 0.09
CA ASP A 114 2.71 21.97 -1.03
C ASP A 114 2.46 21.04 -2.24
N TRP A 115 1.19 20.72 -2.58
CA TRP A 115 0.86 19.97 -3.82
C TRP A 115 1.61 20.56 -5.03
N LEU A 116 1.70 21.89 -5.14
CA LEU A 116 2.40 22.55 -6.23
C LEU A 116 3.88 22.11 -6.39
N LYS A 117 4.56 21.60 -5.35
CA LYS A 117 5.93 21.09 -5.49
C LYS A 117 6.03 19.66 -6.01
N PHE A 118 5.01 18.82 -5.82
CA PHE A 118 5.11 17.37 -6.11
C PHE A 118 4.98 17.03 -7.61
N GLY A 119 4.22 17.83 -8.37
CA GLY A 119 4.26 17.79 -9.83
C GLY A 119 5.54 18.37 -10.45
N TRP A 120 6.43 18.92 -9.62
CA TRP A 120 7.58 19.74 -10.02
C TRP A 120 8.92 19.16 -9.54
N ARG A 121 8.93 17.94 -9.00
CA ARG A 121 10.16 17.23 -8.66
C ARG A 121 10.68 16.36 -9.80
N ASP A 122 10.30 16.63 -11.04
CA ASP A 122 10.77 15.84 -12.19
C ASP A 122 12.28 16.00 -12.39
N GLU A 123 12.83 17.18 -12.12
CA GLU A 123 14.27 17.41 -12.09
C GLU A 123 14.95 16.61 -10.97
N GLU A 124 14.39 16.59 -9.76
CA GLU A 124 14.93 15.82 -8.63
C GLU A 124 14.84 14.31 -8.87
N LYS A 125 13.72 13.83 -9.41
CA LYS A 125 13.50 12.44 -9.83
C LYS A 125 14.49 12.04 -10.93
N ALA A 126 14.69 12.90 -11.92
CA ALA A 126 15.67 12.69 -12.98
C ALA A 126 17.10 12.69 -12.42
N ALA A 127 17.41 13.55 -11.45
CA ALA A 127 18.72 13.66 -10.82
C ALA A 127 19.01 12.57 -9.78
N ALA A 128 17.99 11.86 -9.27
CA ALA A 128 18.17 10.76 -8.32
C ALA A 128 19.08 9.67 -8.89
N LYS A 129 20.15 9.32 -8.16
CA LYS A 129 21.18 8.39 -8.62
C LYS A 129 21.01 6.99 -8.03
N THR A 130 20.28 6.89 -6.93
CA THR A 130 20.03 5.63 -6.22
C THR A 130 18.53 5.31 -6.14
N ILE A 131 18.20 4.03 -5.98
CA ILE A 131 16.82 3.57 -5.75
C ILE A 131 16.24 4.27 -4.51
N GLN A 132 17.04 4.41 -3.44
CA GLN A 132 16.61 5.07 -2.22
C GLN A 132 16.20 6.53 -2.46
N GLU A 133 17.05 7.32 -3.13
CA GLU A 133 16.76 8.73 -3.43
C GLU A 133 15.50 8.86 -4.29
N TYR A 134 15.35 8.01 -5.30
CA TYR A 134 14.16 8.03 -6.15
C TYR A 134 12.91 7.61 -5.38
N TYR A 135 13.00 6.56 -4.56
CA TYR A 135 11.89 6.06 -3.76
C TYR A 135 11.42 7.09 -2.72
N ASP A 136 12.34 7.77 -2.05
CA ASP A 136 12.06 8.84 -1.08
C ASP A 136 11.26 9.99 -1.73
N LEU A 137 11.41 10.21 -3.05
CA LEU A 137 10.67 11.22 -3.81
C LEU A 137 9.27 10.76 -4.23
N ILE A 138 9.11 9.50 -4.65
CA ILE A 138 7.85 9.02 -5.24
C ILE A 138 6.88 8.46 -4.20
N GLU A 139 7.36 7.80 -3.14
CA GLU A 139 6.45 7.16 -2.17
C GLU A 139 5.50 8.19 -1.52
N PRO A 140 6.00 9.33 -1.00
CA PRO A 140 5.13 10.37 -0.47
C PRO A 140 4.13 10.88 -1.51
N MET A 141 4.54 10.99 -2.77
CA MET A 141 3.66 11.40 -3.88
C MET A 141 2.49 10.42 -4.08
N PHE A 142 2.76 9.11 -4.10
CA PHE A 142 1.70 8.10 -4.21
C PHE A 142 0.76 8.10 -3.01
N LYS A 143 1.31 8.20 -1.79
CA LYS A 143 0.49 8.33 -0.56
C LYS A 143 -0.42 9.56 -0.60
N LEU A 144 0.05 10.67 -1.16
CA LEU A 144 -0.75 11.88 -1.36
C LEU A 144 -1.89 11.70 -2.35
N PHE A 145 -1.67 11.01 -3.47
CA PHE A 145 -2.75 10.75 -4.44
C PHE A 145 -3.79 9.76 -3.91
N GLU A 146 -3.42 8.90 -2.95
CA GLU A 146 -4.29 7.90 -2.35
C GLU A 146 -4.93 8.36 -1.03
N ARG A 147 -4.82 9.65 -0.70
CA ARG A 147 -5.18 10.28 0.59
C ARG A 147 -6.63 10.23 1.03
N HIS A 148 -7.55 9.66 0.27
CA HIS A 148 -9.00 9.75 0.58
C HIS A 148 -9.36 9.29 2.01
N ASP A 149 -8.51 8.50 2.68
CA ASP A 149 -8.73 8.01 4.04
C ASP A 149 -7.69 8.48 5.08
N CYS A 150 -6.76 9.37 4.71
CA CYS A 150 -5.56 9.64 5.51
C CYS A 150 -5.71 10.63 6.68
N GLY A 151 -6.88 11.26 6.82
CA GLY A 151 -7.19 12.15 7.94
C GLY A 151 -7.90 11.48 9.12
N TYR A 152 -8.21 10.18 9.03
CA TYR A 152 -9.09 9.52 10.00
C TYR A 152 -8.37 8.90 11.20
N PHE A 153 -7.08 8.59 11.09
CA PHE A 153 -6.37 7.79 12.11
C PHE A 153 -4.96 8.31 12.42
N PHE A 154 -4.58 8.14 13.68
CA PHE A 154 -3.20 8.28 14.12
C PHE A 154 -2.36 7.05 13.72
N GLU A 155 -1.04 7.22 13.66
CA GLU A 155 -0.10 6.16 13.29
C GLU A 155 -0.26 4.90 14.15
N GLU A 156 -0.43 5.06 15.47
CA GLU A 156 -0.64 3.96 16.40
C GLU A 156 -1.87 3.11 16.03
N GLN A 157 -2.94 3.76 15.58
CA GLN A 157 -4.15 3.05 15.17
C GLN A 157 -3.91 2.26 13.89
N VAL A 158 -3.27 2.87 12.88
CA VAL A 158 -2.89 2.17 11.64
C VAL A 158 -1.99 0.97 11.96
N HIS A 159 -0.99 1.15 12.82
CA HIS A 159 -0.12 0.05 13.25
C HIS A 159 -0.91 -1.08 13.93
N LYS A 160 -1.88 -0.73 14.79
CA LYS A 160 -2.76 -1.71 15.42
C LYS A 160 -3.56 -2.51 14.39
N GLY A 161 -4.04 -1.86 13.33
CA GLY A 161 -4.72 -2.52 12.22
C GLY A 161 -3.79 -3.44 11.42
N ILE A 162 -2.54 -3.04 11.17
CA ILE A 162 -1.51 -3.89 10.53
C ILE A 162 -1.26 -5.15 11.38
N VAL A 163 -1.02 -4.98 12.69
CA VAL A 163 -0.81 -6.10 13.62
C VAL A 163 -1.99 -7.07 13.60
N TRP A 164 -3.22 -6.54 13.54
CA TRP A 164 -4.41 -7.38 13.45
C TRP A 164 -4.45 -8.14 12.12
N LEU A 165 -4.20 -7.46 10.99
CA LEU A 165 -4.18 -8.09 9.66
C LEU A 165 -3.11 -9.17 9.58
N ASP A 166 -1.88 -8.91 10.03
CA ASP A 166 -0.81 -9.91 9.99
C ASP A 166 -1.14 -11.14 10.87
N ALA A 167 -1.84 -10.94 11.99
CA ALA A 167 -2.22 -12.03 12.88
C ALA A 167 -3.43 -12.85 12.40
N LYS A 168 -4.45 -12.18 11.83
CA LYS A 168 -5.74 -12.82 11.47
C LYS A 168 -5.88 -13.12 9.98
N MET A 169 -5.16 -12.39 9.15
CA MET A 169 -5.23 -12.43 7.69
C MET A 169 -3.83 -12.24 7.09
N PRO A 170 -2.83 -13.07 7.46
CA PRO A 170 -1.46 -12.93 6.94
C PRO A 170 -1.41 -12.98 5.40
N THR A 171 -2.43 -13.58 4.77
CA THR A 171 -2.58 -13.63 3.32
C THR A 171 -2.59 -12.24 2.65
N VAL A 172 -3.06 -11.18 3.34
CA VAL A 172 -3.03 -9.80 2.81
C VAL A 172 -1.60 -9.40 2.44
N ARG A 173 -0.65 -9.65 3.34
CA ARG A 173 0.78 -9.38 3.09
C ARG A 173 1.33 -10.27 1.98
N HIS A 174 0.94 -11.55 1.97
CA HIS A 174 1.38 -12.51 0.94
C HIS A 174 0.92 -12.12 -0.46
N ILE A 175 -0.33 -11.65 -0.61
CA ILE A 175 -0.87 -11.18 -1.90
C ILE A 175 -0.04 -10.01 -2.44
N HIS A 176 0.20 -8.99 -1.59
CA HIS A 176 1.06 -7.85 -1.97
C HIS A 176 2.45 -8.31 -2.37
N ARG A 177 3.09 -9.15 -1.55
CA ARG A 177 4.44 -9.64 -1.82
C ARG A 177 4.51 -10.45 -3.12
N GLN A 178 3.58 -11.39 -3.31
CA GLN A 178 3.55 -12.23 -4.49
C GLN A 178 3.38 -11.41 -5.77
N LYS A 179 2.50 -10.41 -5.79
CA LYS A 179 2.29 -9.56 -6.98
C LYS A 179 3.53 -8.77 -7.37
N LEU A 180 4.26 -8.25 -6.39
CA LEU A 180 5.52 -7.57 -6.62
C LEU A 180 6.60 -8.52 -7.14
N GLU A 181 6.71 -9.72 -6.56
CA GLU A 181 7.66 -10.74 -7.02
C GLU A 181 7.32 -11.27 -8.42
N GLU A 182 6.05 -11.47 -8.75
CA GLU A 182 5.58 -11.83 -10.11
C GLU A 182 6.03 -10.80 -11.14
N LEU A 183 5.97 -9.51 -10.78
CA LEU A 183 6.42 -8.41 -11.66
C LEU A 183 7.93 -8.44 -11.89
N LEU A 184 8.72 -8.73 -10.85
CA LEU A 184 10.18 -8.80 -10.89
C LEU A 184 10.70 -10.06 -11.59
N LEU A 185 9.99 -11.18 -11.45
CA LEU A 185 10.39 -12.50 -11.98
C LEU A 185 9.85 -12.78 -13.39
N ARG A 186 9.20 -11.81 -14.04
CA ARG A 186 8.62 -12.00 -15.36
C ARG A 186 9.70 -12.35 -16.40
N PRO A 187 9.43 -13.21 -17.40
CA PRO A 187 10.43 -13.63 -18.40
C PRO A 187 11.06 -12.47 -19.19
N ASN A 188 10.33 -11.36 -19.33
CA ASN A 188 10.78 -10.16 -20.04
C ASN A 188 11.09 -9.02 -19.04
N ALA A 189 11.54 -9.36 -17.82
CA ALA A 189 12.03 -8.36 -16.90
C ALA A 189 13.22 -7.65 -17.56
N SER A 190 13.30 -6.33 -17.39
CA SER A 190 14.43 -5.58 -17.91
C SER A 190 15.72 -6.12 -17.30
N GLU A 191 16.74 -6.36 -18.12
CA GLU A 191 18.08 -6.71 -17.61
C GLU A 191 18.67 -5.59 -16.73
N VAL A 192 18.17 -4.36 -16.91
CA VAL A 192 18.53 -3.19 -16.11
C VAL A 192 17.36 -2.77 -15.23
N PHE A 193 17.57 -2.78 -13.92
CA PHE A 193 16.61 -2.24 -12.96
C PHE A 193 16.75 -0.71 -12.90
N ASP A 194 15.73 0.01 -13.39
CA ASP A 194 15.74 1.45 -13.57
C ASP A 194 14.59 2.14 -12.80
N LYS A 195 14.49 3.46 -12.89
CA LYS A 195 13.42 4.25 -12.26
C LYS A 195 12.02 3.80 -12.68
N LYS A 196 11.87 3.35 -13.94
CA LYS A 196 10.61 2.86 -14.48
C LYS A 196 10.19 1.54 -13.83
N GLU A 197 11.13 0.66 -13.50
CA GLU A 197 10.79 -0.55 -12.73
C GLU A 197 10.29 -0.22 -11.32
N VAL A 198 10.82 0.83 -10.69
CA VAL A 198 10.27 1.32 -9.41
C VAL A 198 8.84 1.84 -9.59
N ASP A 199 8.57 2.63 -10.64
CA ASP A 199 7.21 3.12 -10.94
C ASP A 199 6.25 1.95 -11.20
N ASN A 200 6.70 0.92 -11.94
CA ASN A 200 5.90 -0.28 -12.20
C ASN A 200 5.53 -1.02 -10.90
N LEU A 201 6.45 -1.14 -9.93
CA LEU A 201 6.18 -1.74 -8.63
C LEU A 201 5.15 -0.93 -7.83
N MET A 202 5.26 0.40 -7.84
CA MET A 202 4.30 1.27 -7.15
C MET A 202 2.89 1.18 -7.73
N GLU A 203 2.81 1.07 -9.06
CA GLU A 203 1.55 0.87 -9.78
C GLU A 203 0.96 -0.53 -9.55
N GLU A 204 1.79 -1.58 -9.53
CA GLU A 204 1.33 -2.93 -9.22
C GLU A 204 0.83 -3.04 -7.77
N ARG A 205 1.52 -2.39 -6.83
CA ARG A 205 1.04 -2.24 -5.45
C ARG A 205 -0.31 -1.51 -5.41
N ARG A 206 -0.52 -0.47 -6.22
CA ARG A 206 -1.80 0.25 -6.29
C ARG A 206 -2.96 -0.63 -6.78
N LYS A 207 -2.71 -1.42 -7.82
CA LYS A 207 -3.69 -2.39 -8.34
C LYS A 207 -4.01 -3.45 -7.30
N THR A 208 -2.98 -4.01 -6.67
CA THR A 208 -3.13 -5.04 -5.64
C THR A 208 -3.89 -4.52 -4.42
N THR A 209 -3.59 -3.29 -4.00
CA THR A 209 -4.35 -2.56 -2.97
C THR A 209 -5.84 -2.50 -3.31
N SER A 210 -6.19 -2.20 -4.57
CA SER A 210 -7.60 -2.11 -5.00
C SER A 210 -8.31 -3.48 -4.97
N LEU A 211 -7.60 -4.58 -5.27
CA LEU A 211 -8.13 -5.93 -5.17
C LEU A 211 -8.43 -6.31 -3.70
N VAL A 212 -7.47 -6.05 -2.81
CA VAL A 212 -7.62 -6.34 -1.37
C VAL A 212 -8.70 -5.45 -0.75
N ASP A 213 -8.79 -4.17 -1.14
CA ASP A 213 -9.87 -3.27 -0.71
C ASP A 213 -11.25 -3.83 -1.06
N GLY A 214 -11.41 -4.38 -2.28
CA GLY A 214 -12.64 -5.03 -2.71
C GLY A 214 -13.03 -6.20 -1.80
N ALA A 215 -12.06 -7.07 -1.48
CA ALA A 215 -12.30 -8.20 -0.59
C ALA A 215 -12.62 -7.76 0.85
N LEU A 216 -11.89 -6.79 1.40
CA LEU A 216 -12.18 -6.24 2.73
C LEU A 216 -13.57 -5.58 2.77
N MET A 217 -13.96 -4.84 1.74
CA MET A 217 -15.32 -4.30 1.63
C MET A 217 -16.38 -5.41 1.65
N GLY A 218 -16.10 -6.55 1.01
CA GLY A 218 -16.92 -7.75 1.06
C GLY A 218 -17.13 -8.26 2.49
N LEU A 219 -16.06 -8.35 3.29
CA LEU A 219 -16.12 -8.71 4.71
C LEU A 219 -17.06 -7.79 5.52
N PHE A 220 -17.03 -6.48 5.27
CA PHE A 220 -17.91 -5.54 5.99
C PHE A 220 -19.35 -5.53 5.47
N LYS A 221 -19.58 -6.00 4.24
CA LYS A 221 -20.92 -6.20 3.65
C LYS A 221 -21.52 -7.55 4.01
N ASN A 222 -20.71 -8.51 4.45
CA ASN A 222 -21.15 -9.83 4.87
C ASN A 222 -21.97 -9.74 6.16
N ASN A 223 -23.27 -9.46 6.00
CA ASN A 223 -24.22 -9.31 7.10
C ASN A 223 -24.44 -10.63 7.86
N ASN A 224 -24.06 -11.78 7.29
CA ASN A 224 -24.27 -13.10 7.88
C ASN A 224 -23.45 -13.28 9.16
N CYS A 225 -22.37 -12.52 9.33
CA CYS A 225 -21.54 -12.54 10.53
C CYS A 225 -22.28 -12.04 11.78
N CYS A 226 -23.40 -11.31 11.63
CA CYS A 226 -24.17 -10.76 12.75
C CYS A 226 -25.70 -10.89 12.60
N GLN A 227 -26.20 -11.64 11.61
CA GLN A 227 -27.65 -11.74 11.33
C GLN A 227 -28.45 -12.70 12.25
N ALA A 228 -27.94 -13.03 13.44
CA ALA A 228 -28.71 -13.81 14.41
C ALA A 228 -28.45 -13.35 15.84
N ASN A 229 -28.80 -12.10 16.15
CA ASN A 229 -28.77 -11.46 17.47
C ASN A 229 -27.37 -11.31 18.06
N GLU A 230 -27.00 -10.09 18.44
CA GLU A 230 -25.72 -9.73 19.06
C GLU A 230 -25.35 -10.63 20.27
N ASN A 231 -26.35 -11.25 20.91
CA ASN A 231 -26.18 -12.18 22.03
C ASN A 231 -25.65 -13.58 21.65
N LYS A 232 -25.82 -14.07 20.41
CA LYS A 232 -25.34 -15.42 20.02
C LYS A 232 -23.86 -15.49 19.68
N CYS A 233 -23.23 -14.36 19.32
CA CYS A 233 -21.78 -14.32 19.12
C CYS A 233 -21.04 -14.46 20.46
N GLU A 234 -21.56 -13.88 21.53
CA GLU A 234 -20.96 -14.02 22.87
C GLU A 234 -21.10 -15.45 23.41
N GLU A 235 -22.26 -16.10 23.23
CA GLU A 235 -22.48 -17.47 23.71
C GLU A 235 -21.63 -18.53 22.97
N LYS A 236 -21.45 -18.42 21.65
CA LYS A 236 -20.60 -19.35 20.88
C LYS A 236 -19.11 -19.19 21.20
N GLU A 237 -18.65 -17.96 21.45
CA GLU A 237 -17.27 -17.70 21.88
C GLU A 237 -16.98 -18.15 23.33
N ILE A 238 -18.01 -18.19 24.19
CA ILE A 238 -17.91 -18.75 25.54
C ILE A 238 -17.94 -20.29 25.49
N GLN A 239 -18.78 -20.88 24.62
CA GLN A 239 -18.85 -22.34 24.46
C GLN A 239 -17.55 -22.92 23.88
N ASN A 240 -17.00 -22.31 22.81
CA ASN A 240 -15.73 -22.74 22.22
C ASN A 240 -14.53 -22.59 23.18
N ARG A 241 -14.63 -21.76 24.23
CA ARG A 241 -13.60 -21.66 25.28
C ARG A 241 -13.71 -22.75 26.34
N LYS A 242 -14.89 -23.35 26.54
CA LYS A 242 -15.11 -24.45 27.48
C LYS A 242 -14.73 -25.82 26.90
N ASP A 243 -14.72 -25.94 25.57
CA ASP A 243 -14.40 -27.19 24.88
C ASP A 243 -12.88 -27.36 24.60
N VAL A 244 -12.06 -26.37 24.96
CA VAL A 244 -10.59 -26.34 24.79
C VAL A 244 -9.85 -26.38 26.14
N GLN A 245 -10.56 -26.66 27.24
CA GLN A 245 -10.02 -26.76 28.60
C GLN A 245 -10.30 -28.14 29.19
#